data_AF-A0ABD4KVF1-F1
#
_entry.id   AF-A0ABD4KVF1-F1
#
_cell.length_a   1.000
_cell.length_b   1.000
_cell.length_c   1.000
_cell.angle_alpha   90.00
_cell.angle_beta   90.00
_cell.angle_gamma   90.00
#
_symmetry.space_group_name_H-M   'P 1'
#
loop_
_entity.id
_entity.type
_entity.pdbx_description
1 polymer ?
#
loop_
_entity_poly.entity_id
_entity_poly.type
_entity_poly.pdbx_seq_one_letter_code
_entity_poly.pdbx_strand_id
1 'polypeptide(L)'
;MNTLDPCFGNSDPIAVIGLACRFPKAPNAEQFWHNLVNGISGQSYFSEQELQTAGITTSLSAQENFVPSGAIIDNPDYFDASLFGYSPTEALSIDPQQRLFLQIVWHALEDAGYAPNAIQSKTGVFGSIRTSTYPSFADFDVTQVGQVKGLQALLG
;
A
#
# COMPACT_ATOMS: atom_id res chain seq x y z
N MET A 1 -16.62 4.90 40.64
CA MET A 1 -16.06 5.60 39.47
C MET A 1 -14.58 5.28 39.43
N ASN A 2 -14.19 4.32 38.59
CA ASN A 2 -12.85 3.74 38.57
C ASN A 2 -11.81 4.79 38.16
N THR A 3 -10.85 5.01 39.04
CA THR A 3 -9.58 5.69 38.77
C THR A 3 -8.75 4.82 37.82
N LEU A 4 -8.54 5.29 36.59
CA LEU A 4 -7.60 4.67 35.66
C LEU A 4 -6.19 4.74 36.25
N ASP A 5 -5.46 3.63 36.16
CA ASP A 5 -4.13 3.44 36.75
C ASP A 5 -3.09 4.48 36.29
N PRO A 6 -2.11 4.85 37.13
CA PRO A 6 -1.09 5.87 36.87
C PRO A 6 0.04 5.42 35.90
N CYS A 7 -0.21 4.37 35.09
CA CYS A 7 0.79 3.79 34.18
C CYS A 7 1.11 4.71 32.99
N PHE A 8 0.18 5.60 32.64
CA PHE A 8 0.44 6.72 31.76
C PHE A 8 0.93 7.84 32.66
N GLY A 9 2.11 8.41 32.39
CA GLY A 9 2.52 9.65 33.04
C GLY A 9 1.49 10.76 32.83
N ASN A 10 1.81 12.01 33.17
CA ASN A 10 0.90 13.15 33.09
C ASN A 10 0.52 13.57 31.64
N SER A 11 0.18 12.61 30.78
CA SER A 11 -0.09 12.72 29.35
C SER A 11 -1.46 12.11 29.08
N ASP A 12 -2.27 12.84 28.35
CA ASP A 12 -3.59 12.37 27.94
C ASP A 12 -3.48 11.16 27.02
N PRO A 13 -4.31 10.12 27.20
CA PRO A 13 -4.29 8.94 26.34
C PRO A 13 -4.73 9.27 24.91
N ILE A 14 -4.14 8.58 23.94
CA ILE A 14 -4.46 8.75 22.52
C ILE A 14 -5.38 7.62 22.06
N ALA A 15 -6.50 7.96 21.44
CA ALA A 15 -7.44 7.00 20.87
C ALA A 15 -7.20 6.82 19.36
N VAL A 16 -7.26 5.57 18.91
CA VAL A 16 -7.36 5.23 17.48
C VAL A 16 -8.84 5.11 17.16
N ILE A 17 -9.36 6.05 16.37
CA ILE A 17 -10.80 6.19 16.11
C ILE A 17 -11.23 5.80 14.70
N GLY A 18 -10.27 5.54 13.81
CA GLY A 18 -10.54 5.02 12.47
C GLY A 18 -9.34 4.30 11.90
N LEU A 19 -9.59 3.34 11.01
CA LEU A 19 -8.59 2.49 10.39
C LEU A 19 -8.98 2.20 8.93
N ALA A 20 -8.04 2.44 8.03
CA ALA A 20 -8.11 1.90 6.68
C ALA A 20 -6.77 1.28 6.31
N CYS A 21 -6.83 0.18 5.56
CA CYS A 21 -5.64 -0.49 5.05
C CYS A 21 -5.97 -1.21 3.75
N ARG A 22 -4.94 -1.46 2.96
CA ARG A 22 -5.01 -2.29 1.76
C ARG A 22 -3.79 -3.19 1.74
N PHE A 23 -4.03 -4.48 1.69
CA PHE A 23 -3.02 -5.51 1.73
C PHE A 23 -3.29 -6.55 0.63
N PRO A 24 -2.31 -7.41 0.31
CA PRO A 24 -2.54 -8.51 -0.60
C PRO A 24 -3.73 -9.37 -0.17
N LYS A 25 -4.67 -9.59 -1.10
CA LYS A 25 -5.93 -10.32 -0.88
C LYS A 25 -6.84 -9.69 0.20
N ALA A 26 -6.63 -8.43 0.56
CA ALA A 26 -7.41 -7.71 1.55
C ALA A 26 -7.58 -6.24 1.12
N PRO A 27 -8.64 -5.90 0.38
CA PRO A 27 -8.85 -4.55 -0.12
C PRO A 27 -9.22 -3.53 0.97
N ASN A 28 -9.60 -4.00 2.17
CA ASN A 28 -10.02 -3.18 3.29
C ASN A 28 -9.70 -3.86 4.65
N ALA A 29 -9.94 -3.13 5.75
CA ALA A 29 -9.67 -3.59 7.11
C ALA A 29 -10.51 -4.82 7.52
N GLU A 30 -11.75 -4.90 7.04
CA GLU A 30 -12.64 -6.05 7.32
C GLU A 30 -12.09 -7.33 6.71
N GLN A 31 -11.73 -7.31 5.42
CA GLN A 31 -11.14 -8.47 4.75
C GLN A 31 -9.77 -8.80 5.34
N PHE A 32 -8.99 -7.80 5.73
CA PHE A 32 -7.73 -8.03 6.43
C PHE A 32 -7.94 -8.79 7.74
N TRP A 33 -8.90 -8.36 8.55
CA TRP A 33 -9.26 -9.04 9.79
C TRP A 33 -9.76 -10.47 9.54
N HIS A 34 -10.63 -10.65 8.55
CA HIS A 34 -11.09 -11.98 8.13
C HIS A 34 -9.92 -12.89 7.77
N ASN A 35 -8.95 -12.38 7.00
CA ASN A 35 -7.77 -13.14 6.60
C ASN A 35 -6.92 -13.54 7.81
N LEU A 36 -6.73 -12.64 8.77
CA LEU A 36 -5.98 -12.92 10.00
C LEU A 36 -6.65 -14.02 10.84
N VAL A 37 -7.96 -13.91 11.07
CA VAL A 37 -8.72 -14.87 11.87
C VAL A 37 -8.72 -16.26 11.23
N ASN A 38 -8.76 -16.33 9.89
CA ASN A 38 -8.79 -17.58 9.14
C ASN A 38 -7.41 -18.09 8.68
N GLY A 39 -6.32 -17.39 9.03
CA GLY A 39 -4.96 -17.78 8.62
C GLY A 39 -4.72 -17.74 7.10
N ILE A 40 -5.42 -16.87 6.37
CA ILE A 40 -5.30 -16.74 4.92
C ILE A 40 -4.02 -15.98 4.58
N SER A 41 -3.12 -16.60 3.81
CA SER A 41 -1.88 -15.97 3.36
C SER A 41 -2.10 -15.03 2.18
N GLY A 42 -1.62 -13.80 2.31
CA GLY A 42 -1.56 -12.79 1.24
C GLY A 42 -0.49 -13.07 0.18
N GLN A 43 0.33 -14.12 0.34
CA GLN A 43 1.35 -14.48 -0.62
C GLN A 43 0.74 -15.04 -1.91
N SER A 44 1.27 -14.59 -3.04
CA SER A 44 0.99 -15.11 -4.37
C SER A 44 2.22 -15.84 -4.93
N TYR A 45 1.97 -16.84 -5.76
CA TYR A 45 3.01 -17.57 -6.49
C TYR A 45 2.78 -17.35 -7.98
N PHE A 46 3.86 -17.18 -8.72
CA PHE A 46 3.82 -16.87 -10.14
C PHE A 46 4.25 -18.07 -10.96
N SER A 47 3.50 -18.34 -12.01
CA SER A 47 3.87 -19.27 -13.07
C SER A 47 5.02 -18.70 -13.90
N GLU A 48 5.74 -19.59 -14.60
CA GLU A 48 6.81 -19.16 -15.50
C GLU A 48 6.32 -18.21 -16.61
N GLN A 49 5.09 -18.42 -17.10
CA GLN A 49 4.48 -17.55 -18.11
C GLN A 49 4.20 -16.14 -17.57
N GLU A 50 3.73 -16.02 -16.33
CA GLU A 50 3.52 -14.73 -15.67
C GLU A 50 4.85 -14.00 -15.44
N LEU A 51 5.89 -14.73 -15.02
CA LEU A 51 7.23 -14.17 -14.85
C LEU A 51 7.83 -13.68 -16.16
N GLN A 52 7.69 -14.44 -17.25
CA GLN A 52 8.14 -14.03 -18.58
C GLN A 52 7.41 -12.78 -19.08
N THR A 53 6.09 -12.71 -18.85
CA THR A 53 5.26 -11.55 -19.20
C THR A 53 5.69 -10.31 -18.39
N ALA A 54 6.10 -10.50 -17.14
CA ALA A 54 6.68 -9.46 -16.29
C ALA A 54 8.14 -9.08 -16.66
N GLY A 55 8.70 -9.64 -17.73
CA GLY A 55 10.05 -9.34 -18.20
C GLY A 55 11.16 -10.06 -17.45
N ILE A 56 10.85 -11.05 -16.61
CA ILE A 56 11.85 -11.86 -15.92
C ILE A 56 12.38 -12.91 -16.90
N THR A 57 13.70 -12.88 -17.15
CA THR A 57 14.34 -13.82 -18.07
C THR A 57 14.35 -15.24 -17.50
N THR A 58 14.27 -16.23 -18.38
CA THR A 58 14.38 -17.65 -18.01
C THR A 58 15.70 -17.96 -17.30
N SER A 59 16.77 -17.21 -17.57
CA SER A 59 18.05 -17.33 -16.87
C SER A 59 17.99 -16.90 -15.41
N LEU A 60 17.14 -15.92 -15.05
CA LEU A 60 16.94 -15.47 -13.68
C LEU A 60 15.98 -16.40 -12.93
N SER A 61 14.87 -16.79 -13.57
CA SER A 61 13.89 -17.69 -12.94
C SER A 61 14.42 -19.10 -12.70
N ALA A 62 15.46 -19.53 -13.44
CA ALA A 62 16.11 -20.82 -13.27
C ALA A 62 17.21 -20.87 -12.19
N GLN A 63 17.50 -19.77 -11.50
CA GLN A 63 18.50 -19.75 -10.43
C GLN A 63 17.99 -20.50 -9.18
N GLU A 64 18.88 -21.24 -8.49
CA GLU A 64 18.50 -22.04 -7.31
C GLU A 64 17.92 -21.23 -6.15
N ASN A 65 18.31 -19.95 -6.04
CA ASN A 65 17.84 -19.03 -5.01
C ASN A 65 16.63 -18.20 -5.44
N PHE A 66 16.08 -18.44 -6.64
CA PHE A 66 14.90 -17.73 -7.12
C PHE A 66 13.63 -18.32 -6.51
N VAL A 67 12.84 -17.49 -5.86
CA VAL A 67 11.53 -17.88 -5.31
C VAL A 67 10.45 -17.12 -6.09
N PRO A 68 9.62 -17.80 -6.92
CA PRO A 68 8.61 -17.18 -7.78
C PRO A 68 7.39 -16.76 -6.96
N SER A 69 7.57 -15.87 -5.99
CA SER A 69 6.53 -15.54 -5.02
C SER A 69 6.60 -14.07 -4.60
N GLY A 70 5.44 -13.47 -4.40
CA GLY A 70 5.33 -12.05 -4.04
C GLY A 70 4.02 -11.68 -3.39
N ALA A 71 4.03 -10.53 -2.73
CA ALA A 71 2.86 -9.91 -2.13
C ALA A 71 2.36 -8.81 -3.07
N ILE A 72 1.21 -9.03 -3.69
CA ILE A 72 0.64 -8.12 -4.69
C ILE A 72 -0.65 -7.52 -4.15
N ILE A 73 -0.77 -6.20 -4.28
CA ILE A 73 -2.02 -5.47 -4.02
C ILE A 73 -2.75 -5.33 -5.34
N ASP A 74 -4.05 -5.63 -5.37
CA ASP A 74 -4.83 -5.48 -6.60
C ASP A 74 -4.85 -4.01 -7.06
N ASN A 75 -4.90 -3.74 -8.36
CA ASN A 75 -5.16 -2.41 -8.94
C ASN A 75 -4.49 -1.21 -8.21
N PRO A 76 -3.16 -1.17 -8.06
CA PRO A 76 -2.49 -0.06 -7.34
C PRO A 76 -2.39 1.21 -8.18
N ASP A 77 -2.59 1.12 -9.50
CA ASP A 77 -2.63 2.28 -10.38
C ASP A 77 -3.97 3.03 -10.38
N TYR A 78 -5.02 2.42 -9.81
CA TYR A 78 -6.36 3.02 -9.80
C TYR A 78 -6.38 4.21 -8.85
N PHE A 79 -6.80 5.36 -9.38
CA PHE A 79 -6.85 6.60 -8.63
C PHE A 79 -7.97 7.51 -9.12
N ASP A 80 -8.83 7.96 -8.20
CA ASP A 80 -9.84 8.98 -8.48
C ASP A 80 -9.20 10.38 -8.41
N ALA A 81 -8.64 10.82 -9.54
CA ALA A 81 -8.01 12.13 -9.64
C ALA A 81 -8.98 13.27 -9.32
N SER A 82 -10.25 13.14 -9.70
CA SER A 82 -11.25 14.19 -9.57
C SER A 82 -11.63 14.46 -8.11
N LEU A 83 -11.72 13.40 -7.30
CA LEU A 83 -12.00 13.49 -5.87
C LEU A 83 -10.92 14.32 -5.13
N PHE A 84 -9.66 14.17 -5.53
CA PHE A 84 -8.51 14.88 -4.93
C PHE A 84 -8.14 16.18 -5.65
N GLY A 85 -8.92 16.59 -6.67
CA GLY A 85 -8.70 17.85 -7.39
C GLY A 85 -7.51 17.84 -8.38
N TYR A 86 -7.05 16.66 -8.82
CA TYR A 86 -6.03 16.53 -9.85
C TYR A 86 -6.66 16.36 -11.24
N SER A 87 -6.00 16.89 -12.27
CA SER A 87 -6.31 16.51 -13.65
C SER A 87 -5.83 15.09 -13.97
N PRO A 88 -6.41 14.39 -14.96
CA PRO A 88 -5.95 13.06 -15.37
C PRO A 88 -4.46 13.02 -15.73
N THR A 89 -3.96 14.07 -16.38
CA THR A 89 -2.54 14.16 -16.79
C THR A 89 -1.62 14.33 -15.59
N GLU A 90 -2.00 15.13 -14.60
CA GLU A 90 -1.22 15.30 -13.36
C GLU A 90 -1.21 14.00 -12.56
N ALA A 91 -2.37 13.33 -12.45
CA ALA A 91 -2.50 12.07 -11.73
C ALA A 91 -1.50 11.02 -12.24
N LEU A 92 -1.30 10.90 -13.56
CA LEU A 92 -0.33 9.98 -14.17
C LEU A 92 1.12 10.23 -13.72
N SER A 93 1.47 11.45 -13.30
CA SER A 93 2.82 11.78 -12.84
C SER A 93 3.03 11.53 -11.33
N ILE A 94 1.95 11.29 -10.58
CA ILE A 94 2.01 11.03 -9.13
C ILE A 94 2.45 9.58 -8.90
N ASP A 95 3.32 9.31 -7.94
CA ASP A 95 3.68 7.94 -7.58
C ASP A 95 2.45 7.15 -7.08
N PRO A 96 2.21 5.91 -7.55
CA PRO A 96 1.18 5.02 -7.01
C PRO A 96 1.16 4.91 -5.47
N GLN A 97 2.31 4.94 -4.79
CA GLN A 97 2.39 4.97 -3.32
C GLN A 97 1.70 6.20 -2.73
N GLN A 98 1.88 7.37 -3.35
CA GLN A 98 1.23 8.61 -2.92
C GLN A 98 -0.27 8.58 -3.22
N ARG A 99 -0.65 8.08 -4.40
CA ARG A 99 -2.06 7.89 -4.80
C ARG A 99 -2.80 6.99 -3.80
N LEU A 100 -2.21 5.86 -3.46
CA LEU A 100 -2.76 4.92 -2.49
C LEU A 100 -2.83 5.54 -1.09
N PHE A 101 -1.78 6.28 -0.67
CA PHE A 101 -1.77 6.96 0.62
C PHE A 101 -2.94 7.94 0.77
N LEU A 102 -3.23 8.73 -0.27
CA LEU A 102 -4.36 9.67 -0.28
C LEU A 102 -5.71 8.95 -0.11
N GLN A 103 -5.91 7.83 -0.80
CA GLN A 103 -7.13 7.01 -0.67
C GLN A 103 -7.26 6.41 0.74
N ILE A 104 -6.17 5.90 1.31
CA ILE A 104 -6.19 5.31 2.65
C ILE A 104 -6.50 6.36 3.72
N VAL A 105 -5.92 7.56 3.61
CA VAL A 105 -6.25 8.67 4.52
C VAL A 105 -7.72 9.02 4.42
N TRP A 106 -8.27 9.10 3.20
CA TRP A 106 -9.69 9.36 2.99
C TRP A 106 -10.58 8.31 3.66
N HIS A 107 -10.35 7.03 3.38
CA HIS A 107 -11.12 5.94 3.98
C HIS A 107 -10.97 5.87 5.51
N ALA A 108 -9.79 6.18 6.05
CA ALA A 108 -9.58 6.19 7.51
C ALA A 108 -10.36 7.31 8.20
N LEU A 109 -10.52 8.46 7.55
CA LEU A 109 -11.36 9.55 8.05
C LEU A 109 -12.85 9.18 7.97
N GLU A 110 -13.27 8.52 6.90
CA GLU A 110 -14.64 8.00 6.76
C GLU A 110 -14.98 6.97 7.83
N ASP A 111 -14.07 6.02 8.09
CA ASP A 111 -14.23 5.02 9.16
C ASP A 111 -14.31 5.68 10.54
N ALA A 112 -13.56 6.75 10.76
CA ALA A 112 -13.65 7.58 11.97
C ALA A 112 -14.95 8.40 12.07
N GLY A 113 -15.81 8.38 11.05
CA GLY A 113 -17.05 9.15 10.99
C GLY A 113 -16.85 10.64 10.72
N TYR A 114 -15.66 11.06 10.28
CA TYR A 114 -15.39 12.44 9.91
C TYR A 114 -15.63 12.64 8.42
N ALA A 115 -16.38 13.69 8.07
CA ALA A 115 -16.40 14.18 6.70
C ALA A 115 -15.04 14.85 6.39
N PRO A 116 -14.22 14.33 5.46
CA PRO A 116 -12.86 14.84 5.25
C PRO A 116 -12.80 16.34 4.95
N ASN A 117 -13.81 16.84 4.23
CA ASN A 117 -13.92 18.24 3.82
C ASN A 117 -14.41 19.18 4.93
N ALA A 118 -14.83 18.65 6.09
CA ALA A 118 -15.42 19.42 7.19
C ALA A 118 -14.50 19.55 8.42
N ILE A 119 -13.29 18.99 8.36
CA ILE A 119 -12.33 19.02 9.48
C ILE A 119 -11.69 20.40 9.57
N GLN A 120 -11.99 21.14 10.64
CA GLN A 120 -11.42 22.47 10.92
C GLN A 120 -10.34 22.43 12.03
N SER A 121 -10.01 21.26 12.56
CA SER A 121 -9.00 21.08 13.60
C SER A 121 -7.58 21.11 13.05
N LYS A 122 -6.61 21.41 13.91
CA LYS A 122 -5.18 21.24 13.59
C LYS A 122 -4.87 19.74 13.52
N THR A 123 -4.65 19.23 12.31
CA THR A 123 -4.38 17.82 12.07
C THR A 123 -2.94 17.65 11.60
N GLY A 124 -2.15 16.84 12.32
CA GLY A 124 -0.81 16.42 11.88
C GLY A 124 -0.90 15.18 11.00
N VAL A 125 -0.08 15.11 9.94
CA VAL A 125 0.00 13.96 9.04
C VAL A 125 1.42 13.42 9.07
N PHE A 126 1.55 12.13 9.35
CA PHE A 126 2.82 11.42 9.37
C PHE A 126 2.72 10.23 8.42
N GLY A 127 3.63 10.16 7.46
CA GLY A 127 3.65 9.11 6.44
C GLY A 127 5.07 8.66 6.14
N SER A 128 5.20 7.45 5.61
CA SER A 128 6.48 6.88 5.19
C SER A 128 6.29 6.15 3.87
N ILE A 129 7.27 6.27 3.00
CA ILE A 129 7.29 5.63 1.69
C ILE A 129 8.65 4.95 1.48
N ARG A 130 8.71 3.99 0.57
CA ARG A 130 10.00 3.55 0.04
C ARG A 130 10.45 4.46 -1.10
N THR A 131 11.75 4.46 -1.37
CA THR A 131 12.34 5.15 -2.52
C THR A 131 11.64 4.66 -3.78
N SER A 132 10.99 5.58 -4.48
CA SER A 132 10.26 5.30 -5.70
C SER A 132 11.18 5.23 -6.91
N THR A 133 10.94 4.27 -7.78
CA THR A 133 11.51 4.21 -9.14
C THR A 133 10.51 4.66 -10.21
N TYR A 134 9.34 5.18 -9.82
CA TYR A 134 8.28 5.60 -10.75
C TYR A 134 8.70 6.69 -11.75
N PRO A 135 9.50 7.73 -11.39
CA PRO A 135 9.98 8.70 -12.38
C PRO A 135 11.08 8.16 -13.30
N SER A 136 11.62 6.96 -13.04
CA SER A 136 12.77 6.39 -13.74
C SER A 136 12.42 5.12 -14.53
N PHE A 137 11.37 5.18 -15.37
CA PHE A 137 11.12 4.14 -16.38
C PHE A 137 12.25 4.02 -17.43
N ALA A 138 13.28 4.88 -17.40
CA ALA A 138 14.35 4.93 -18.41
C ALA A 138 15.61 4.10 -18.09
N ASP A 139 15.89 3.75 -16.83
CA ASP A 139 17.14 3.05 -16.46
C ASP A 139 16.86 1.80 -15.61
N PHE A 140 16.20 0.82 -16.22
CA PHE A 140 15.99 -0.50 -15.64
C PHE A 140 17.27 -1.35 -15.78
N ASP A 141 18.01 -1.52 -14.68
CA ASP A 141 19.12 -2.47 -14.60
C ASP A 141 18.64 -3.82 -14.04
N VAL A 142 18.61 -4.82 -14.93
CA VAL A 142 18.24 -6.22 -14.67
C VAL A 142 19.12 -6.91 -13.63
N THR A 143 20.26 -6.31 -13.23
CA THR A 143 21.15 -6.87 -12.20
C THR A 143 20.69 -6.63 -10.75
N GLN A 144 19.63 -5.84 -10.52
CA GLN A 144 19.07 -5.58 -9.18
C GLN A 144 17.86 -6.45 -8.80
N VAL A 145 17.59 -7.52 -9.55
CA VAL A 145 16.50 -8.48 -9.30
C VAL A 145 16.90 -9.46 -8.18
N GLY A 146 17.01 -8.89 -6.97
CA GLY A 146 17.22 -9.58 -5.69
C GLY A 146 16.71 -8.75 -4.50
N GLN A 147 16.21 -7.55 -4.78
CA GLN A 147 15.36 -6.74 -3.90
C GLN A 147 14.00 -6.62 -4.59
N VAL A 148 12.93 -6.38 -3.82
CA VAL A 148 11.50 -6.30 -4.18
C VAL A 148 11.17 -5.17 -5.19
N LYS A 149 11.97 -4.99 -6.24
CA LYS A 149 11.82 -4.00 -7.32
C LYS A 149 11.08 -4.56 -8.54
N GLY A 150 11.08 -5.88 -8.73
CA GLY A 150 10.33 -6.53 -9.82
C GLY A 150 8.81 -6.55 -9.65
N LEU A 151 8.30 -6.38 -8.42
CA LEU A 151 6.86 -6.41 -8.15
C LEU A 151 6.13 -5.13 -8.57
N GLN A 152 6.84 -4.01 -8.77
CA GLN A 152 6.19 -2.76 -9.18
C GLN A 152 5.85 -2.75 -10.68
N ALA A 153 6.55 -3.52 -11.52
CA ALA A 153 6.20 -3.75 -12.93
C ALA A 153 5.07 -4.78 -13.13
N LEU A 154 4.80 -5.62 -12.12
CA LEU A 154 3.61 -6.50 -12.07
C LEU A 154 2.35 -5.74 -11.64
N LEU A 155 2.50 -4.48 -11.27
CA LEU A 155 1.48 -3.66 -10.62
C LEU A 155 1.05 -2.44 -11.46
N GLY A 156 1.70 -2.23 -12.62
CA GLY A 156 1.34 -1.24 -13.63
C GLY A 156 2.02 -1.51 -14.95
#